data_AF-A0A119A5Z0-F1
#
_entry.id   AF-A0A119A5Z0-F1
#
_cell.length_a   1.000
_cell.length_b   1.000
_cell.length_c   1.000
_cell.angle_alpha   90.00
_cell.angle_beta   90.00
_cell.angle_gamma   90.00
#
_symmetry.space_group_name_H-M   'P 1'
#
loop_
_entity.id
_entity.type
_entity.pdbx_description
1 polymer ?
#
loop_
_entity_poly.entity_id
_entity_poly.type
_entity_poly.pdbx_seq_one_letter_code
_entity_poly.pdbx_strand_id
1 'polypeptide(L)'
;MLNRFAPLVPLALVTLLFGCAAHSPVSEQVVDQQVQPSSSSQASAIYQEELATEKELAQFSENSKPYELPALADSILERGMSLIGTRYRFGGTSEAGFDCSGFIGYLFREEAGMQLPRSTREMINVKAPLVARNKLKPGDLLFFSTNGRGRVSHAGIYLGDDQFIHSSSRRSGGVRIDNLGDTYWSKTFIEAKRALAMAPTSVVARK
;
A
#
# COMPACT_ATOMS: atom_id res chain seq x y z
N MET A 1 3.69 -9.72 65.14
CA MET A 1 2.39 -10.31 65.47
C MET A 1 1.65 -10.61 64.17
N LEU A 2 1.21 -11.86 64.00
CA LEU A 2 0.12 -12.39 63.14
C LEU A 2 0.30 -12.25 61.60
N ASN A 3 0.74 -13.27 60.86
CA ASN A 3 0.16 -14.58 60.46
C ASN A 3 -1.04 -14.59 59.48
N ARG A 4 -0.75 -15.09 58.26
CA ARG A 4 -1.44 -16.17 57.48
C ARG A 4 -2.71 -15.86 56.66
N PHE A 5 -2.71 -16.24 55.37
CA PHE A 5 -3.41 -17.41 54.76
C PHE A 5 -3.74 -17.20 53.26
N ALA A 6 -3.37 -18.18 52.42
CA ALA A 6 -3.85 -18.40 51.04
C ALA A 6 -5.16 -19.24 51.04
N PRO A 7 -5.93 -19.35 49.92
CA PRO A 7 -5.72 -20.42 48.90
C PRO A 7 -6.06 -19.96 47.45
N LEU A 8 -5.46 -20.43 46.34
CA LEU A 8 -5.47 -21.74 45.65
C LEU A 8 -6.85 -22.31 45.26
N VAL A 9 -7.23 -22.21 43.98
CA VAL A 9 -8.26 -23.03 43.28
C VAL A 9 -7.83 -23.21 41.79
N PRO A 10 -8.11 -24.35 41.12
CA PRO A 10 -7.19 -24.99 40.17
C PRO A 10 -7.59 -24.97 38.68
N LEU A 11 -6.60 -25.35 37.87
CA LEU A 11 -6.60 -26.18 36.65
C LEU A 11 -7.95 -26.53 35.97
N ALA A 12 -8.07 -26.25 34.67
CA ALA A 12 -8.72 -27.15 33.72
C ALA A 12 -8.13 -26.98 32.30
N LEU A 13 -7.40 -28.03 31.92
CA LEU A 13 -6.80 -28.33 30.63
C LEU A 13 -7.86 -29.03 29.76
N VAL A 14 -8.17 -28.54 28.56
CA VAL A 14 -8.80 -29.35 27.51
C VAL A 14 -8.18 -29.00 26.15
N THR A 15 -7.39 -29.95 25.66
CA THR A 15 -6.87 -30.06 24.31
C THR A 15 -7.95 -30.66 23.40
N LEU A 16 -8.23 -30.04 22.25
CA LEU A 16 -8.89 -30.73 21.13
C LEU A 16 -7.99 -30.64 19.88
N LEU A 17 -7.50 -31.80 19.47
CA LEU A 17 -6.87 -32.12 18.19
C LEU A 17 -7.95 -32.59 17.22
N PHE A 18 -7.89 -32.22 15.93
CA PHE A 18 -8.31 -32.94 14.70
C PHE A 18 -8.01 -31.97 13.52
N GLY A 19 -7.08 -32.22 12.58
CA GLY A 19 -7.10 -33.21 11.47
C GLY A 19 -7.95 -32.64 10.30
N CYS A 20 -7.60 -32.58 9.00
CA CYS A 20 -6.58 -33.20 8.14
C CYS A 20 -6.36 -32.31 6.88
N ALA A 21 -5.25 -32.56 6.16
CA ALA A 21 -4.87 -31.95 4.89
C ALA A 21 -5.51 -32.65 3.67
N ALA A 22 -5.67 -31.95 2.53
CA ALA A 22 -5.52 -32.52 1.18
C ALA A 22 -5.49 -31.42 0.09
N HIS A 23 -4.44 -31.46 -0.74
CA HIS A 23 -4.22 -30.75 -1.99
C HIS A 23 -4.91 -31.46 -3.17
N SER A 24 -5.24 -30.73 -4.24
CA SER A 24 -4.87 -31.10 -5.62
C SER A 24 -5.09 -29.93 -6.61
N PRO A 25 -4.17 -29.69 -7.55
CA PRO A 25 -4.26 -28.65 -8.59
C PRO A 25 -4.93 -29.17 -9.87
N VAL A 26 -5.54 -28.27 -10.66
CA VAL A 26 -6.08 -28.56 -12.00
C VAL A 26 -5.36 -27.71 -13.05
N SER A 27 -4.98 -28.40 -14.13
CA SER A 27 -4.08 -28.04 -15.23
C SER A 27 -4.46 -26.86 -16.12
N GLU A 28 -3.39 -26.29 -16.71
CA GLU A 28 -3.34 -25.46 -17.91
C GLU A 28 -3.91 -26.16 -19.18
N GLN A 29 -4.46 -25.33 -20.08
CA GLN A 29 -4.63 -25.66 -21.49
C GLN A 29 -4.07 -24.50 -22.33
N VAL A 30 -3.05 -24.85 -23.10
CA VAL A 30 -2.38 -24.07 -24.15
C VAL A 30 -3.20 -24.19 -25.43
N VAL A 31 -3.43 -23.08 -26.13
CA VAL A 31 -3.76 -23.11 -27.57
C VAL A 31 -2.75 -22.26 -28.31
N ASP A 32 -1.98 -22.99 -29.11
CA ASP A 32 -1.04 -22.56 -30.13
C ASP A 32 -1.80 -21.99 -31.34
N GLN A 33 -1.33 -20.88 -31.91
CA GLN A 33 -1.35 -20.72 -33.36
C GLN A 33 -0.42 -19.57 -33.82
N GLN A 34 0.65 -20.02 -34.46
CA GLN A 34 1.60 -19.26 -35.28
C GLN A 34 0.94 -18.56 -36.47
N VAL A 35 1.56 -17.49 -37.00
CA VAL A 35 2.02 -17.30 -38.40
C VAL A 35 2.71 -15.92 -38.53
N GLN A 36 4.01 -15.94 -38.85
CA GLN A 36 4.81 -14.88 -39.52
C GLN A 36 4.78 -15.16 -41.06
N PRO A 37 5.20 -14.28 -42.01
CA PRO A 37 6.36 -13.36 -41.92
C PRO A 37 6.36 -12.05 -42.76
N SER A 38 7.39 -11.21 -42.51
CA SER A 38 8.23 -10.40 -43.45
C SER A 38 7.59 -9.47 -44.51
N SER A 39 8.11 -8.30 -44.90
CA SER A 39 9.33 -7.53 -44.62
C SER A 39 9.31 -6.23 -45.47
N SER A 40 10.08 -5.23 -45.02
CA SER A 40 10.76 -4.17 -45.80
C SER A 40 9.93 -3.16 -46.60
N SER A 41 10.14 -1.85 -46.34
CA SER A 41 11.17 -1.12 -47.09
C SER A 41 11.18 0.40 -46.79
N GLN A 42 12.41 0.90 -46.58
CA GLN A 42 12.92 2.23 -46.95
C GLN A 42 12.60 3.44 -46.05
N ALA A 43 13.51 3.67 -45.11
CA ALA A 43 13.90 5.01 -44.69
C ALA A 43 14.66 5.70 -45.84
N SER A 44 14.14 6.80 -46.38
CA SER A 44 14.94 7.87 -47.00
C SER A 44 14.06 9.04 -47.44
N ALA A 45 13.75 9.93 -46.50
CA ALA A 45 13.46 11.33 -46.79
C ALA A 45 13.47 12.10 -45.46
N ILE A 46 14.67 12.23 -44.90
CA ILE A 46 14.89 13.29 -43.91
C ILE A 46 15.00 14.61 -44.70
N TYR A 47 14.49 15.68 -44.10
CA TYR A 47 14.72 17.10 -44.41
C TYR A 47 13.70 17.78 -45.35
N GLN A 48 12.51 18.02 -44.81
CA GLN A 48 11.79 19.31 -44.90
C GLN A 48 10.67 19.27 -43.83
N GLU A 49 10.92 19.86 -42.65
CA GLU A 49 10.40 21.19 -42.28
C GLU A 49 9.11 21.02 -41.46
N GLU A 50 9.24 20.73 -40.16
CA GLU A 50 9.14 21.74 -39.11
C GLU A 50 7.92 22.67 -39.26
N LEU A 51 6.74 22.07 -39.11
CA LEU A 51 5.68 22.59 -38.26
C LEU A 51 4.82 21.37 -37.95
N ALA A 52 5.25 20.59 -36.97
CA ALA A 52 4.39 19.60 -36.33
C ALA A 52 3.13 20.38 -35.94
N THR A 53 2.07 20.14 -36.69
CA THR A 53 0.83 20.93 -36.58
C THR A 53 0.32 20.73 -35.17
N GLU A 54 -0.39 21.71 -34.60
CA GLU A 54 -1.04 21.57 -33.28
C GLU A 54 -1.83 20.25 -33.14
N LYS A 55 -2.24 19.67 -34.26
CA LYS A 55 -2.81 18.32 -34.39
C LYS A 55 -1.90 17.16 -34.00
N GLU A 56 -0.61 17.17 -34.33
CA GLU A 56 0.33 16.13 -33.90
C GLU A 56 0.60 16.24 -32.39
N LEU A 57 0.76 17.46 -31.87
CA LEU A 57 0.81 17.70 -30.41
C LEU A 57 -0.50 17.28 -29.71
N ALA A 58 -1.65 17.50 -30.35
CA ALA A 58 -2.94 17.03 -29.85
C ALA A 58 -3.05 15.48 -29.90
N GLN A 59 -2.48 14.83 -30.91
CA GLN A 59 -2.45 13.36 -31.00
C GLN A 59 -1.53 12.71 -29.95
N PHE A 60 -0.44 13.38 -29.54
CA PHE A 60 0.33 12.94 -28.36
C PHE A 60 -0.47 13.07 -27.05
N SER A 61 -1.42 14.00 -26.98
CA SER A 61 -2.33 14.16 -25.85
C SER A 61 -3.52 13.20 -25.86
N GLU A 62 -3.97 12.72 -27.02
CA GLU A 62 -5.10 11.77 -27.11
C GLU A 62 -4.70 10.33 -26.75
N ASN A 63 -3.41 10.01 -26.83
CA ASN A 63 -2.83 8.75 -26.33
C ASN A 63 -2.24 8.88 -24.92
N SER A 64 -2.69 9.87 -24.14
CA SER A 64 -2.31 10.04 -22.74
C SER A 64 -2.57 8.73 -22.00
N LYS A 65 -1.53 7.92 -21.75
CA LYS A 65 -1.62 6.83 -20.77
C LYS A 65 -1.87 7.51 -19.44
N PRO A 66 -3.09 7.43 -18.90
CA PRO A 66 -3.39 8.05 -17.63
C PRO A 66 -2.76 7.16 -16.57
N TYR A 67 -1.99 7.78 -15.68
CA TYR A 67 -1.60 7.23 -14.40
C TYR A 67 -0.65 6.01 -14.42
N GLU A 68 0.65 6.29 -14.26
CA GLU A 68 1.64 5.30 -13.84
C GLU A 68 1.50 5.04 -12.33
N LEU A 69 0.52 4.20 -11.97
CA LEU A 69 0.42 3.56 -10.64
C LEU A 69 1.79 3.20 -10.03
N PRO A 70 2.71 2.56 -10.79
CA PRO A 70 4.03 2.20 -10.28
C PRO A 70 4.85 3.43 -9.87
N ALA A 71 4.98 4.43 -10.73
CA ALA A 71 5.87 5.57 -10.47
C ALA A 71 5.50 6.37 -9.20
N LEU A 72 4.20 6.60 -8.97
CA LEU A 72 3.75 7.30 -7.76
C LEU A 72 3.82 6.42 -6.51
N ALA A 73 3.55 5.12 -6.64
CA ALA A 73 3.77 4.19 -5.54
C ALA A 73 5.26 4.16 -5.17
N ASP A 74 6.15 4.07 -6.14
CA ASP A 74 7.60 4.02 -5.95
C ASP A 74 8.10 5.30 -5.25
N SER A 75 7.67 6.50 -5.70
CA SER A 75 8.02 7.78 -5.04
C SER A 75 7.54 7.82 -3.58
N ILE A 76 6.30 7.40 -3.31
CA ILE A 76 5.74 7.32 -1.96
C ILE A 76 6.55 6.38 -1.07
N LEU A 77 6.92 5.21 -1.60
CA LEU A 77 7.62 4.19 -0.83
C LEU A 77 9.08 4.56 -0.62
N GLU A 78 9.77 5.12 -1.61
CA GLU A 78 11.13 5.65 -1.48
C GLU A 78 11.18 6.76 -0.44
N ARG A 79 10.28 7.75 -0.54
CA ARG A 79 10.18 8.81 0.46
C ARG A 79 9.85 8.23 1.84
N GLY A 80 8.93 7.28 1.93
CA GLY A 80 8.59 6.59 3.18
C GLY A 80 9.79 5.89 3.81
N MET A 81 10.58 5.17 3.01
CA MET A 81 11.80 4.48 3.45
C MET A 81 12.86 5.46 3.97
N SER A 82 13.01 6.62 3.31
CA SER A 82 13.93 7.68 3.77
C SER A 82 13.58 8.24 5.16
N LEU A 83 12.34 8.05 5.62
CA LEU A 83 11.83 8.52 6.91
C LEU A 83 11.86 7.45 8.00
N ILE A 84 12.39 6.26 7.74
CA ILE A 84 12.54 5.20 8.76
C ILE A 84 13.36 5.74 9.94
N GLY A 85 12.85 5.49 11.16
CA GLY A 85 13.44 6.01 12.40
C GLY A 85 12.84 7.33 12.87
N THR A 86 12.12 8.07 12.03
CA THR A 86 11.40 9.28 12.46
C THR A 86 10.41 8.94 13.57
N ARG A 87 10.49 9.68 14.69
CA ARG A 87 9.80 9.32 15.92
C ARG A 87 8.28 9.40 15.81
N TYR A 88 7.59 8.51 16.51
CA TYR A 88 6.14 8.62 16.65
C TYR A 88 5.77 9.87 17.47
N ARG A 89 4.83 10.67 16.97
CA ARG A 89 4.19 11.77 17.70
C ARG A 89 2.69 11.76 17.44
N PHE A 90 1.87 11.63 18.48
CA PHE A 90 0.41 11.68 18.34
C PHE A 90 0.00 13.05 17.76
N GLY A 91 -0.79 13.06 16.70
CA GLY A 91 -1.15 14.27 15.97
C GLY A 91 -0.07 14.76 14.99
N GLY A 92 1.11 14.13 14.97
CA GLY A 92 2.24 14.56 14.14
C GLY A 92 2.04 14.35 12.65
N THR A 93 2.44 15.32 11.84
CA THR A 93 2.23 15.38 10.37
C THR A 93 3.45 15.86 9.60
N SER A 94 4.62 15.91 10.23
CA SER A 94 5.88 16.38 9.63
C SER A 94 7.06 15.53 10.09
N GLU A 95 8.23 15.76 9.50
CA GLU A 95 9.46 15.02 9.80
C GLU A 95 9.96 15.20 11.24
N ALA A 96 9.45 16.19 11.98
CA ALA A 96 9.65 16.29 13.43
C ALA A 96 8.97 15.16 14.22
N GLY A 97 8.09 14.39 13.58
CA GLY A 97 7.48 13.18 14.09
C GLY A 97 6.06 12.99 13.58
N PHE A 98 5.68 11.73 13.38
CA PHE A 98 4.41 11.36 12.75
C PHE A 98 3.54 10.47 13.64
N ASP A 99 2.22 10.59 13.55
CA ASP A 99 1.34 9.44 13.83
C ASP A 99 1.09 8.63 12.55
N CYS A 100 0.40 7.50 12.64
CA CYS A 100 0.21 6.60 11.49
C CYS A 100 -0.50 7.28 10.33
N SER A 101 -1.61 7.98 10.59
CA SER A 101 -2.34 8.72 9.57
C SER A 101 -1.59 9.97 9.07
N GLY A 102 -0.84 10.64 9.93
CA GLY A 102 -0.05 11.82 9.57
C GLY A 102 1.15 11.47 8.69
N PHE A 103 1.75 10.29 8.90
CA PHE A 103 2.78 9.73 8.02
C PHE A 103 2.23 9.48 6.61
N ILE A 104 1.10 8.76 6.51
CA ILE A 104 0.46 8.47 5.22
C ILE A 104 0.03 9.76 4.53
N GLY A 105 -0.65 10.66 5.25
CA GLY A 105 -1.12 11.92 4.69
C GLY A 105 0.02 12.87 4.29
N TYR A 106 1.19 12.79 4.94
CA TYR A 106 2.40 13.49 4.49
C TYR A 106 2.86 12.93 3.14
N LEU A 107 3.09 11.63 3.04
CA LEU A 107 3.60 11.01 1.80
C LEU A 107 2.68 11.24 0.61
N PHE A 108 1.38 11.01 0.77
CA PHE A 108 0.42 11.21 -0.32
C PHE A 108 0.32 12.68 -0.75
N ARG A 109 0.49 13.62 0.18
CA ARG A 109 0.47 15.05 -0.16
C ARG A 109 1.74 15.46 -0.89
N GLU A 110 2.92 15.09 -0.39
CA GLU A 110 4.20 15.53 -0.96
C GLU A 110 4.47 14.85 -2.32
N GLU A 111 4.20 13.54 -2.41
CA GLU A 111 4.59 12.74 -3.58
C GLU A 111 3.49 12.63 -4.64
N ALA A 112 2.22 12.60 -4.23
CA ALA A 112 1.08 12.43 -5.15
C ALA A 112 0.16 13.64 -5.24
N GLY A 113 0.44 14.73 -4.50
CA GLY A 113 -0.44 15.90 -4.45
C GLY A 113 -1.84 15.59 -3.89
N MET A 114 -2.01 14.45 -3.21
CA MET A 114 -3.30 13.95 -2.74
C MET A 114 -3.56 14.31 -1.29
N GLN A 115 -4.70 14.96 -1.03
CA GLN A 115 -5.13 15.27 0.33
C GLN A 115 -6.01 14.14 0.88
N LEU A 116 -5.42 13.25 1.68
CA LEU A 116 -6.17 12.22 2.39
C LEU A 116 -6.76 12.75 3.71
N PRO A 117 -7.87 12.16 4.21
CA PRO A 117 -8.42 12.51 5.52
C PRO A 117 -7.42 12.34 6.65
N ARG A 118 -7.51 13.20 7.67
CA ARG A 118 -6.49 13.27 8.72
C ARG A 118 -6.51 12.07 9.66
N SER A 119 -7.67 11.46 9.91
CA SER A 119 -7.76 10.33 10.82
C SER A 119 -7.88 9.00 10.07
N THR A 120 -7.34 7.92 10.63
CA THR A 120 -7.54 6.57 10.07
C THR A 120 -9.01 6.17 10.00
N ARG A 121 -9.86 6.70 10.89
CA ARG A 121 -11.31 6.51 10.92
C ARG A 121 -12.02 7.14 9.73
N GLU A 122 -11.53 8.25 9.21
CA GLU A 122 -12.07 8.86 8.00
C GLU A 122 -11.40 8.27 6.76
N MET A 123 -10.09 8.00 6.84
CA MET A 123 -9.30 7.47 5.74
C MET A 123 -9.78 6.09 5.28
N ILE A 124 -10.22 5.23 6.21
CA ILE A 124 -10.84 3.95 5.85
C ILE A 124 -12.15 4.13 5.06
N ASN A 125 -12.80 5.30 5.09
CA ASN A 125 -14.08 5.56 4.42
C ASN A 125 -13.92 6.28 3.07
N VAL A 126 -12.70 6.55 2.60
CA VAL A 126 -12.48 7.14 1.28
C VAL A 126 -13.04 6.25 0.18
N LYS A 127 -13.55 6.86 -0.89
CA LYS A 127 -14.13 6.17 -2.06
C LYS A 127 -13.04 5.60 -2.99
N ALA A 128 -12.12 4.82 -2.42
CA ALA A 128 -11.09 4.10 -3.14
C ALA A 128 -11.49 2.61 -3.29
N PRO A 129 -11.01 1.92 -4.34
CA PRO A 129 -11.23 0.48 -4.50
C PRO A 129 -10.76 -0.31 -3.28
N LEU A 130 -11.59 -1.24 -2.80
CA LEU A 130 -11.19 -2.25 -1.83
C LEU A 130 -10.29 -3.28 -2.50
N VAL A 131 -9.25 -3.71 -1.79
CA VAL A 131 -8.25 -4.64 -2.31
C VAL A 131 -8.22 -5.90 -1.45
N ALA A 132 -8.41 -7.06 -2.08
CA ALA A 132 -8.24 -8.34 -1.43
C ALA A 132 -6.75 -8.57 -1.08
N ARG A 133 -6.46 -9.28 0.02
CA ARG A 133 -5.09 -9.47 0.52
C ARG A 133 -4.14 -10.08 -0.52
N ASN A 134 -4.61 -11.02 -1.33
CA ASN A 134 -3.83 -11.65 -2.41
C ASN A 134 -3.72 -10.80 -3.69
N LYS A 135 -4.27 -9.58 -3.70
CA LYS A 135 -4.22 -8.61 -4.80
C LYS A 135 -3.58 -7.29 -4.38
N LEU A 136 -2.96 -7.26 -3.20
CA LEU A 136 -2.20 -6.11 -2.71
C LEU A 136 -1.08 -5.77 -3.69
N LYS A 137 -0.90 -4.46 -3.89
CA LYS A 137 0.17 -3.88 -4.67
C LYS A 137 0.89 -2.82 -3.84
N PRO A 138 2.19 -2.60 -4.08
CA PRO A 138 2.93 -1.51 -3.44
C PRO A 138 2.14 -0.19 -3.53
N GLY A 139 2.07 0.55 -2.43
CA GLY A 139 1.29 1.79 -2.32
C GLY A 139 -0.16 1.62 -1.86
N ASP A 140 -0.70 0.40 -1.78
CA ASP A 140 -2.03 0.17 -1.19
C ASP A 140 -2.03 0.50 0.32
N LEU A 141 -3.09 1.17 0.78
CA LEU A 141 -3.27 1.50 2.19
C LEU A 141 -3.81 0.28 2.94
N LEU A 142 -3.25 0.01 4.11
CA LEU A 142 -3.63 -1.10 4.98
C LEU A 142 -4.22 -0.54 6.27
N PHE A 143 -5.36 -1.08 6.71
CA PHE A 143 -6.04 -0.63 7.93
C PHE A 143 -6.12 -1.75 8.97
N PHE A 144 -5.91 -1.37 10.25
CA PHE A 144 -5.81 -2.35 11.34
C PHE A 144 -6.61 -1.93 12.59
N SER A 145 -7.07 -2.93 13.36
CA SER A 145 -7.70 -2.81 14.68
C SER A 145 -6.72 -3.15 15.81
N THR A 146 -5.64 -2.37 15.94
CA THR A 146 -4.60 -2.59 16.95
C THR A 146 -5.07 -2.35 18.39
N ASN A 147 -6.18 -1.62 18.57
CA ASN A 147 -6.79 -1.39 19.89
C ASN A 147 -7.85 -2.44 20.28
N GLY A 148 -8.06 -3.50 19.49
CA GLY A 148 -8.86 -4.67 19.87
C GLY A 148 -10.38 -4.46 19.95
N ARG A 149 -10.92 -3.41 19.32
CA ARG A 149 -12.37 -3.09 19.36
C ARG A 149 -13.10 -3.33 18.04
N GLY A 150 -12.49 -4.08 17.11
CA GLY A 150 -12.99 -4.28 15.75
C GLY A 150 -13.07 -3.01 14.88
N ARG A 151 -12.65 -1.86 15.42
CA ARG A 151 -12.63 -0.57 14.73
C ARG A 151 -11.21 -0.23 14.30
N VAL A 152 -11.10 0.46 13.17
CA VAL A 152 -9.81 0.98 12.71
C VAL A 152 -9.18 1.87 13.77
N SER A 153 -7.90 1.64 14.01
CA SER A 153 -7.07 2.39 14.96
C SER A 153 -5.66 2.63 14.47
N HIS A 154 -5.23 1.91 13.42
CA HIS A 154 -3.92 2.06 12.82
C HIS A 154 -3.99 1.92 11.30
N ALA A 155 -2.98 2.44 10.61
CA ALA A 155 -2.82 2.28 9.17
C ALA A 155 -1.35 2.24 8.76
N GLY A 156 -1.09 1.70 7.57
CA GLY A 156 0.23 1.67 6.93
C GLY A 156 0.11 1.61 5.40
N ILE A 157 1.25 1.57 4.71
CA ILE A 157 1.34 1.49 3.24
C ILE A 157 2.06 0.20 2.88
N TYR A 158 1.47 -0.62 2.02
CA TYR A 158 2.04 -1.88 1.57
C TYR A 158 3.30 -1.65 0.72
N LEU A 159 4.35 -2.42 0.97
CA LEU A 159 5.63 -2.37 0.25
C LEU A 159 5.74 -3.47 -0.81
N GLY A 160 5.01 -4.57 -0.67
CA GLY A 160 5.30 -5.83 -1.36
C GLY A 160 5.74 -6.89 -0.37
N ASP A 161 5.71 -8.17 -0.78
CA ASP A 161 6.25 -9.30 -0.01
C ASP A 161 5.76 -9.39 1.45
N ASP A 162 4.47 -9.12 1.65
CA ASP A 162 3.82 -9.01 2.96
C ASP A 162 4.40 -7.92 3.88
N GLN A 163 5.31 -7.08 3.41
CA GLN A 163 5.86 -5.96 4.16
C GLN A 163 5.00 -4.70 4.01
N PHE A 164 5.02 -3.87 5.04
CA PHE A 164 4.39 -2.56 5.01
C PHE A 164 5.12 -1.57 5.89
N ILE A 165 5.08 -0.30 5.50
CA ILE A 165 5.68 0.82 6.23
C ILE A 165 4.61 1.64 6.94
N HIS A 166 4.91 2.07 8.16
CA HIS A 166 3.98 2.84 8.99
C HIS A 166 4.74 3.64 10.07
N SER A 167 4.11 4.67 10.65
CA SER A 167 4.53 5.19 11.96
C SER A 167 3.85 4.39 13.06
N SER A 168 4.61 3.52 13.74
CA SER A 168 4.11 2.44 14.59
C SER A 168 3.47 2.94 15.89
N SER A 169 4.28 3.32 16.88
CA SER A 169 3.81 3.86 18.16
C SER A 169 4.96 4.51 18.92
N ARG A 170 4.65 5.23 19.99
CA ARG A 170 5.67 5.76 20.91
C ARG A 170 6.53 4.66 21.54
N ARG A 171 5.96 3.47 21.80
CA ARG A 171 6.67 2.35 22.43
C ARG A 171 7.60 1.62 21.46
N SER A 172 7.27 1.62 20.17
CA SER A 172 8.01 0.93 19.09
C SER A 172 8.88 1.86 18.25
N GLY A 173 9.07 3.11 18.67
CA GLY A 173 10.08 4.02 18.11
C GLY A 173 9.54 5.04 17.10
N GLY A 174 8.71 4.63 16.14
CA GLY A 174 8.24 5.53 15.08
C GLY A 174 8.05 4.85 13.74
N VAL A 175 8.49 5.51 12.67
CA VAL A 175 8.45 4.99 11.29
C VAL A 175 9.34 3.77 11.16
N ARG A 176 8.76 2.66 10.70
CA ARG A 176 9.44 1.37 10.52
C ARG A 176 8.68 0.47 9.56
N ILE A 177 9.30 -0.66 9.24
CA ILE A 177 8.70 -1.73 8.43
C ILE A 177 8.29 -2.88 9.36
N ASP A 178 7.13 -3.44 9.08
CA ASP A 178 6.58 -4.63 9.73
C ASP A 178 6.07 -5.62 8.67
N ASN A 179 5.79 -6.87 9.08
CA ASN A 179 5.30 -7.92 8.20
C ASN A 179 3.84 -8.31 8.52
N LEU A 180 3.00 -8.41 7.50
CA LEU A 180 1.59 -8.81 7.59
C LEU A 180 1.40 -10.29 7.99
N GLY A 181 2.43 -11.11 7.80
CA GLY A 181 2.49 -12.49 8.26
C GLY A 181 2.68 -12.61 9.77
N ASP A 182 3.16 -11.57 10.45
CA ASP A 182 3.27 -11.59 11.91
C ASP A 182 1.89 -11.80 12.55
N THR A 183 1.85 -12.60 13.62
CA THR A 183 0.59 -12.96 14.30
C THR A 183 -0.19 -11.71 14.77
N TYR A 184 0.52 -10.66 15.17
CA TYR A 184 -0.11 -9.41 15.60
C TYR A 184 -0.80 -8.67 14.45
N TRP A 185 -0.12 -8.49 13.32
CA TRP A 185 -0.63 -7.75 12.17
C TRP A 185 -1.69 -8.53 11.40
N SER A 186 -1.50 -9.84 11.23
CA SER A 186 -2.49 -10.72 10.61
C SER A 186 -3.83 -10.74 11.36
N LYS A 187 -3.82 -10.77 12.70
CA LYS A 187 -5.04 -10.76 13.53
C LYS A 187 -5.75 -9.40 13.56
N THR A 188 -5.00 -8.33 13.33
CA THR A 188 -5.55 -6.96 13.44
C THR A 188 -5.91 -6.36 12.09
N PHE A 189 -5.51 -6.97 10.97
CA PHE A 189 -5.85 -6.52 9.63
C PHE A 189 -7.38 -6.46 9.43
N ILE A 190 -7.87 -5.32 8.93
CA ILE A 190 -9.29 -5.10 8.63
C ILE A 190 -9.51 -5.19 7.12
N GLU A 191 -8.90 -4.27 6.38
CA GLU A 191 -9.07 -4.16 4.94
C GLU A 191 -7.91 -3.37 4.32
N ALA A 192 -7.83 -3.39 3.00
CA ALA A 192 -6.91 -2.59 2.22
C ALA A 192 -7.64 -1.76 1.16
N LYS A 193 -7.09 -0.59 0.83
CA LYS A 193 -7.62 0.32 -0.18
C LYS A 193 -6.55 0.83 -1.13
N ARG A 194 -6.87 0.86 -2.43
CA ARG A 194 -6.02 1.47 -3.45
C ARG A 194 -6.30 2.96 -3.58
N ALA A 195 -5.88 3.75 -2.60
CA ALA A 195 -6.11 5.20 -2.59
C ALA A 195 -5.53 5.89 -3.83
N LEU A 196 -4.39 5.41 -4.30
CA LEU A 196 -3.70 5.84 -5.51
C LEU A 196 -4.56 5.79 -6.78
N ALA A 197 -5.59 4.94 -6.86
CA ALA A 197 -6.55 4.95 -7.97
C ALA A 197 -7.42 6.23 -8.04
N MET A 198 -7.38 7.09 -7.02
CA MET A 198 -8.06 8.39 -6.99
C MET A 198 -7.11 9.55 -7.35
N ALA A 199 -5.83 9.29 -7.64
CA ALA A 199 -4.87 10.33 -7.95
C ALA A 199 -5.27 11.10 -9.22
N PRO A 200 -5.06 12.42 -9.29
CA PRO A 200 -5.34 13.18 -10.49
C PRO A 200 -4.44 12.69 -11.64
N THR A 201 -4.99 12.62 -12.84
CA THR A 201 -4.29 12.17 -14.06
C THR A 201 -3.19 13.12 -14.52
N SER A 202 -2.99 14.25 -13.84
CA SER A 202 -2.03 15.31 -14.16
C SER A 202 -1.15 15.62 -12.94
N VAL A 203 -0.39 14.66 -12.40
CA VAL A 203 0.69 15.00 -11.47
C VAL A 203 1.88 15.47 -12.32
N VAL A 204 1.94 16.79 -12.47
CA VAL A 204 2.98 17.53 -13.19
C VAL A 204 4.35 17.12 -12.66
N ALA A 205 5.24 16.69 -13.56
CA ALA A 205 6.65 16.51 -13.32
C ALA A 205 7.21 17.72 -12.54
N ARG A 206 7.54 17.53 -11.27
CA ARG A 206 8.30 18.52 -10.52
C ARG A 206 9.78 18.32 -10.84
N LYS A 207 10.38 19.43 -11.23
CA LYS A 207 11.73 19.63 -11.70
C LYS A 207 12.74 19.62 -10.55
#